data_AF-A0A8K0JV52-F1
#
_entry.id   AF-A0A8K0JV52-F1
#
_cell.length_a   1.000
_cell.length_b   1.000
_cell.length_c   1.000
_cell.angle_alpha   90.00
_cell.angle_beta   90.00
_cell.angle_gamma   90.00
#
_symmetry.space_group_name_H-M   'P 1'
#
loop_
_entity.id
_entity.type
_entity.pdbx_description
1 polymer ?
#
loop_
_entity_poly.entity_id
_entity_poly.type
_entity_poly.pdbx_seq_one_letter_code
_entity_poly.pdbx_strand_id
1 'polypeptide(L)'
;MNGIEAKLNYKEVESRLKEEDQFISQLFKSLPNIRHGASEEGEDEVSPYLLNNKKGPKSVPEAKNGSVRAKSLEELHARLKELHGKKLDYKEKLLKKKLKNQMKKKKRSKELNMKRTLVKLPKTERDGIVEGTNGITSHRLAKPVFNSAGKMVFSKFDFRSDEVVDGNVGKKKKEDLKKVMERLKKEKAEEGEKDEEVKKSKSWSAVLARSRGEKVYDDLELVKKSVNKAESKKRASKKKWVEREEKVKKGKEERETKRASAIANKKQEKKSKKLKKAIKKGRYIPGFS
;
A
#
# COMPACT_ATOMS: atom_id res chain seq x y z
N MET A 1 39.79 -1.79 58.61
CA MET A 1 38.63 -2.11 57.76
C MET A 1 39.16 -2.83 56.53
N ASN A 2 39.04 -4.16 56.49
CA ASN A 2 39.64 -4.97 55.44
C ASN A 2 38.65 -5.13 54.28
N GLY A 3 38.86 -4.37 53.21
CA GLY A 3 38.15 -4.53 51.94
C GLY A 3 38.76 -5.69 51.16
N ILE A 4 37.98 -6.75 50.96
CA ILE A 4 38.36 -7.89 50.12
C ILE A 4 37.90 -7.57 48.70
N GLU A 5 38.81 -7.10 47.85
CA GLU A 5 38.58 -7.02 46.40
C GLU A 5 38.66 -8.44 45.83
N ALA A 6 37.49 -9.03 45.52
CA ALA A 6 37.43 -10.32 44.84
C ALA A 6 37.94 -10.17 43.39
N LYS A 7 39.14 -10.68 43.12
CA LYS A 7 39.69 -10.75 41.76
C LYS A 7 38.84 -11.70 40.92
N LEU A 8 38.14 -11.16 39.93
CA LEU A 8 37.36 -11.93 38.96
C LEU A 8 38.28 -12.85 38.15
N ASN A 9 38.00 -14.15 38.17
CA ASN A 9 38.77 -15.14 37.40
C ASN A 9 38.30 -15.14 35.94
N TYR A 10 38.96 -14.34 35.10
CA TYR A 10 38.62 -14.16 33.70
C TYR A 10 38.55 -15.47 32.90
N LYS A 11 39.37 -16.47 33.22
CA LYS A 11 39.37 -17.76 32.52
C LYS A 11 38.07 -18.54 32.76
N GLU A 12 37.54 -18.45 33.98
CA GLU A 12 36.29 -19.11 34.35
C GLU A 12 35.07 -18.42 33.73
N VAL A 13 35.10 -17.09 33.65
CA VAL A 13 34.04 -16.33 32.96
C VAL A 13 34.05 -16.66 31.46
N GLU A 14 35.23 -16.75 30.85
CA GLU A 14 35.37 -17.08 29.44
C GLU A 14 34.90 -18.52 29.14
N SER A 15 35.16 -19.48 30.04
CA SER A 15 34.67 -20.86 29.87
C SER A 15 33.14 -20.91 29.95
N ARG A 16 32.54 -20.24 30.93
CA ARG A 16 31.07 -20.17 31.08
C ARG A 16 30.40 -19.51 29.86
N LEU A 17 30.97 -18.43 29.33
CA LEU A 17 30.44 -17.77 28.13
C LEU A 17 30.48 -18.69 26.90
N LYS A 18 31.54 -19.51 26.76
CA LYS A 18 31.63 -20.49 25.67
C LYS A 18 30.61 -21.62 25.83
N GLU A 19 30.38 -22.08 27.05
CA GLU A 19 29.35 -23.07 27.35
C GLU A 19 27.95 -22.54 27.03
N GLU A 20 27.65 -21.30 27.42
CA GLU A 20 26.38 -20.62 27.12
C GLU A 20 26.18 -20.42 25.61
N ASP A 21 27.20 -19.98 24.88
CA ASP A 21 27.12 -19.81 23.41
C ASP A 21 26.90 -21.14 22.69
N GLN A 22 27.56 -22.21 23.14
CA GLN A 22 27.33 -23.56 22.62
C GLN A 22 25.91 -24.04 22.93
N PHE A 23 25.41 -23.81 24.14
CA PHE A 23 24.04 -24.16 24.53
C PHE A 23 23.01 -23.40 23.69
N ILE A 24 23.16 -22.09 23.52
CA ILE A 24 22.27 -21.25 22.70
C ILE A 24 22.32 -21.70 21.23
N SER A 25 23.51 -22.01 20.71
CA SER A 25 23.68 -22.53 19.36
C SER A 25 23.01 -23.89 19.16
N GLN A 26 23.08 -24.78 20.15
CA GLN A 26 22.38 -26.06 20.12
C GLN A 26 20.86 -25.86 20.20
N LEU A 27 20.38 -24.95 21.05
CA LEU A 27 18.98 -24.58 21.18
C LEU A 27 18.43 -24.07 19.83
N PHE A 28 19.13 -23.15 19.15
CA PHE A 28 18.69 -22.65 17.85
C PHE A 28 18.75 -23.69 16.72
N LYS A 29 19.60 -24.71 16.84
CA LYS A 29 19.62 -25.85 15.91
C LYS A 29 18.50 -26.84 16.17
N SER A 30 18.12 -27.07 17.43
CA SER A 30 17.02 -27.96 17.82
C SER A 30 15.64 -27.32 17.66
N LEU A 31 15.56 -25.99 17.70
CA LEU A 31 14.32 -25.29 17.43
C LEU A 31 13.95 -25.46 15.95
N PRO A 32 12.74 -25.96 15.63
CA PRO A 32 12.28 -25.99 14.26
C PRO A 32 12.33 -24.57 13.71
N ASN A 33 12.95 -24.43 12.55
CA ASN A 33 13.21 -23.15 11.90
C ASN A 33 11.89 -22.37 11.79
N ILE A 34 11.61 -21.45 12.72
CA ILE A 34 10.44 -20.58 12.65
C ILE A 34 10.76 -19.58 11.54
N ARG A 35 10.51 -20.02 10.31
CA ARG A 35 10.29 -19.12 9.20
C ARG A 35 9.18 -18.19 9.66
N HIS A 36 9.53 -16.94 9.99
CA HIS A 36 8.60 -15.84 9.87
C HIS A 36 8.11 -15.81 8.42
N GLY A 37 6.97 -16.47 8.19
CA GLY A 37 6.34 -16.61 6.88
C GLY A 37 6.26 -18.04 6.32
N ALA A 38 5.87 -19.04 7.13
CA ALA A 38 5.17 -20.23 6.62
C ALA A 38 4.51 -20.99 7.80
N SER A 39 3.28 -20.60 8.15
CA SER A 39 2.44 -21.38 9.07
C SER A 39 1.49 -22.27 8.26
N GLU A 40 1.75 -23.57 8.27
CA GLU A 40 0.79 -24.68 8.26
C GLU A 40 1.08 -25.46 9.56
N GLU A 41 0.17 -25.99 10.35
CA GLU A 41 -1.29 -25.96 10.47
C GLU A 41 -1.58 -26.30 11.95
N GLY A 42 -2.62 -25.71 12.52
CA GLY A 42 -3.22 -26.07 13.80
C GLY A 42 -4.71 -25.88 13.65
N GLU A 43 -5.45 -26.96 13.82
CA GLU A 43 -6.87 -27.14 13.53
C GLU A 43 -7.73 -26.21 14.38
N ASP A 44 -8.47 -25.31 13.74
CA ASP A 44 -9.71 -24.71 14.26
C ASP A 44 -10.53 -24.18 13.07
N GLU A 45 -11.83 -24.43 13.11
CA GLU A 45 -12.79 -24.41 11.99
C GLU A 45 -12.77 -23.13 11.13
N VAL A 46 -12.50 -23.30 9.82
CA VAL A 46 -12.43 -22.19 8.85
C VAL A 46 -13.66 -22.16 7.94
N SER A 47 -14.37 -21.04 8.01
CA SER A 47 -15.47 -20.60 7.14
C SER A 47 -15.30 -20.95 5.64
N PRO A 48 -16.37 -21.40 4.92
CA PRO A 48 -16.26 -21.94 3.55
C PRO A 48 -15.90 -20.95 2.43
N TYR A 49 -15.47 -19.73 2.73
CA TYR A 49 -15.33 -18.65 1.74
C TYR A 49 -13.92 -18.44 1.16
N LEU A 50 -12.93 -19.27 1.50
CA LEU A 50 -11.54 -19.09 1.03
C LEU A 50 -10.94 -20.27 0.23
N LEU A 51 -11.75 -21.17 -0.32
CA LEU A 51 -11.27 -22.16 -1.30
C LEU A 51 -11.51 -21.67 -2.73
N ASN A 52 -10.56 -20.88 -3.26
CA ASN A 52 -10.14 -20.92 -4.66
C ASN A 52 -9.05 -19.88 -4.91
N ASN A 53 -7.79 -20.29 -4.72
CA ASN A 53 -6.61 -19.92 -5.52
C ASN A 53 -5.31 -20.32 -4.80
N LYS A 54 -5.07 -21.63 -4.64
CA LYS A 54 -3.71 -22.17 -4.46
C LYS A 54 -3.38 -23.00 -5.72
N LYS A 55 -2.86 -22.34 -6.75
CA LYS A 55 -1.88 -23.00 -7.63
C LYS A 55 -0.56 -22.92 -6.87
N GLY A 56 -0.10 -24.04 -6.31
CA GLY A 56 1.20 -24.11 -5.66
C GLY A 56 2.33 -23.68 -6.60
N PRO A 57 3.53 -23.39 -6.08
CA PRO A 57 4.69 -23.16 -6.92
C PRO A 57 4.97 -24.47 -7.66
N LYS A 58 4.72 -24.50 -8.98
CA LYS A 58 5.28 -25.55 -9.82
C LYS A 58 6.79 -25.49 -9.63
N SER A 59 7.40 -26.58 -9.17
CA SER A 59 8.80 -26.88 -9.40
C SER A 59 9.04 -26.71 -10.90
N VAL A 60 9.72 -25.62 -11.26
CA VAL A 60 10.11 -25.38 -12.65
C VAL A 60 11.26 -26.36 -12.89
N PRO A 61 11.18 -27.23 -13.91
CA PRO A 61 12.33 -28.02 -14.30
C PRO A 61 13.46 -27.07 -14.64
N GLU A 62 14.65 -27.38 -14.15
CA GLU A 62 15.88 -26.64 -14.37
C GLU A 62 16.08 -26.40 -15.86
N ALA A 63 15.68 -25.20 -16.30
CA ALA A 63 15.82 -24.76 -17.66
C ALA A 63 17.32 -24.51 -17.89
N LYS A 64 17.96 -25.49 -18.53
CA LYS A 64 19.26 -25.37 -19.18
C LYS A 64 19.16 -24.26 -20.23
N ASN A 65 19.37 -23.01 -19.79
CA ASN A 65 19.84 -21.81 -20.50
C ASN A 65 19.49 -20.58 -19.65
N GLY A 66 20.47 -20.16 -18.85
CA GLY A 66 20.31 -19.24 -17.73
C GLY A 66 20.04 -17.78 -18.13
N SER A 67 18.92 -17.23 -17.66
CA SER A 67 18.84 -15.80 -17.38
C SER A 67 19.08 -15.56 -15.89
N VAL A 68 20.35 -15.51 -15.51
CA VAL A 68 20.74 -15.10 -14.16
C VAL A 68 20.26 -13.66 -13.95
N ARG A 69 19.61 -13.43 -12.81
CA ARG A 69 19.13 -12.10 -12.39
C ARG A 69 20.33 -11.16 -12.25
N ALA A 70 20.29 -10.01 -12.91
CA ALA A 70 21.39 -9.04 -12.85
C ALA A 70 21.68 -8.61 -11.40
N LYS A 71 22.93 -8.77 -10.98
CA LYS A 71 23.41 -8.58 -9.62
C LYS A 71 23.75 -7.09 -9.38
N SER A 72 24.42 -6.43 -10.33
CA SER A 72 24.87 -5.04 -10.19
C SER A 72 24.00 -4.01 -10.97
N LEU A 73 24.27 -2.72 -10.80
CA LEU A 73 23.64 -1.63 -11.56
C LEU A 73 24.28 -1.47 -12.94
N GLU A 74 25.57 -1.73 -13.04
CA GLU A 74 26.35 -1.69 -14.28
C GLU A 74 25.94 -2.82 -15.24
N GLU A 75 25.71 -4.02 -14.71
CA GLU A 75 25.23 -5.17 -15.48
C GLU A 75 23.85 -4.88 -16.11
N LEU A 76 22.97 -4.18 -15.40
CA LEU A 76 21.69 -3.72 -15.93
C LEU A 76 21.85 -2.68 -17.05
N HIS A 77 22.87 -1.81 -16.96
CA HIS A 77 23.19 -0.84 -18.00
C HIS A 77 23.72 -1.52 -19.26
N ALA A 78 24.61 -2.50 -19.13
CA ALA A 78 25.14 -3.28 -20.24
C ALA A 78 24.02 -4.01 -21.01
N ARG A 79 23.17 -4.76 -20.30
CA ARG A 79 22.02 -5.45 -20.92
C ARG A 79 21.03 -4.51 -21.61
N LEU A 80 20.88 -3.27 -21.13
CA LEU A 80 20.03 -2.27 -21.79
C LEU A 80 20.67 -1.69 -23.05
N LYS A 81 22.00 -1.52 -23.08
CA LYS A 81 22.74 -1.07 -24.25
C LYS A 81 22.66 -2.11 -25.37
N GLU A 82 22.76 -3.39 -25.06
CA GLU A 82 22.60 -4.49 -26.03
C GLU A 82 21.23 -4.54 -26.71
N LEU A 83 20.19 -4.13 -25.98
CA LEU A 83 18.80 -4.01 -26.48
C LEU A 83 18.49 -2.62 -27.05
N HIS A 84 19.48 -1.73 -27.12
CA HIS A 84 19.36 -0.42 -27.75
C HIS A 84 19.76 -0.54 -29.23
N GLY A 85 18.97 0.01 -30.16
CA GLY A 85 19.27 -0.02 -31.60
C GLY A 85 18.83 -1.27 -32.38
N LYS A 86 18.48 -2.39 -31.72
CA LYS A 86 17.94 -3.59 -32.39
C LYS A 86 16.42 -3.49 -32.62
N LYS A 87 15.91 -4.08 -33.72
CA LYS A 87 14.46 -4.28 -33.91
C LYS A 87 13.99 -5.35 -32.92
N LEU A 88 13.37 -4.90 -31.83
CA LEU A 88 13.00 -5.76 -30.69
C LEU A 88 11.67 -6.48 -30.93
N ASP A 89 11.65 -7.78 -30.63
CA ASP A 89 10.42 -8.55 -30.53
C ASP A 89 9.55 -8.12 -29.32
N TYR A 90 8.27 -8.49 -29.27
CA TYR A 90 7.35 -8.14 -28.18
C TYR A 90 7.89 -8.56 -26.81
N LYS A 91 8.47 -9.76 -26.71
CA LYS A 91 9.05 -10.27 -25.45
C LYS A 91 10.25 -9.41 -25.00
N GLU A 92 11.07 -8.97 -25.94
CA GLU A 92 12.26 -8.16 -25.68
C GLU A 92 11.89 -6.70 -25.31
N LYS A 93 10.84 -6.15 -25.92
CA LYS A 93 10.25 -4.86 -25.53
C LYS A 93 9.77 -4.88 -24.08
N LEU A 94 9.11 -5.97 -23.66
CA LEU A 94 8.67 -6.15 -22.28
C LEU A 94 9.86 -6.26 -21.31
N LEU A 95 10.91 -6.99 -21.71
CA LEU A 95 12.14 -7.14 -20.94
C LEU A 95 12.87 -5.80 -20.78
N LYS A 96 13.00 -5.01 -21.85
CA LYS A 96 13.54 -3.64 -21.83
C LYS A 96 12.76 -2.72 -20.88
N LYS A 97 11.43 -2.79 -20.89
CA LYS A 97 10.56 -2.03 -19.96
C LYS A 97 10.78 -2.46 -18.51
N LYS A 98 10.88 -3.76 -18.24
CA LYS A 98 11.14 -4.32 -16.90
C LYS A 98 12.52 -3.87 -16.37
N LEU A 99 13.56 -3.94 -17.19
CA LEU A 99 14.92 -3.48 -16.85
C LEU A 99 14.96 -1.97 -16.56
N LYS A 100 14.32 -1.14 -17.40
CA LYS A 100 14.20 0.32 -17.17
C LYS A 100 13.51 0.64 -15.84
N ASN A 101 12.44 -0.07 -15.50
CA ASN A 101 11.72 0.12 -14.24
C ASN A 101 12.56 -0.31 -13.01
N GLN A 102 13.27 -1.44 -13.11
CA GLN A 102 14.19 -1.88 -12.07
C GLN A 102 15.31 -0.87 -11.83
N MET A 103 15.87 -0.30 -12.89
CA MET A 103 16.87 0.78 -12.82
C MET A 103 16.34 2.02 -12.09
N LYS A 104 15.15 2.50 -12.46
CA LYS A 104 14.52 3.65 -11.78
C LYS A 104 14.30 3.37 -10.29
N LYS A 105 13.89 2.14 -9.94
CA LYS A 105 13.70 1.71 -8.55
C LYS A 105 15.03 1.66 -7.78
N LYS A 106 16.09 1.06 -8.34
CA LYS A 106 17.42 1.02 -7.71
C LYS A 106 18.00 2.44 -7.54
N LYS A 107 17.88 3.33 -8.54
CA LYS A 107 18.33 4.73 -8.44
C LYS A 107 17.60 5.50 -7.34
N ARG A 108 16.27 5.44 -7.29
CA ARG A 108 15.47 6.08 -6.24
C ARG A 108 15.79 5.53 -4.84
N SER A 109 16.02 4.22 -4.72
CA SER A 109 16.40 3.60 -3.45
C SER A 109 17.76 4.09 -2.97
N LYS A 110 18.76 4.19 -3.86
CA LYS A 110 20.09 4.74 -3.52
C LYS A 110 19.98 6.21 -3.11
N GLU A 111 19.22 7.03 -3.85
CA GLU A 111 19.01 8.44 -3.53
C GLU A 111 18.35 8.65 -2.15
N LEU A 112 17.32 7.85 -1.83
CA LEU A 112 16.67 7.90 -0.51
C LEU A 112 17.61 7.47 0.62
N ASN A 113 18.45 6.46 0.38
CA ASN A 113 19.43 6.03 1.37
C ASN A 113 20.50 7.12 1.58
N MET A 114 21.00 7.76 0.52
CA MET A 114 21.93 8.89 0.62
C MET A 114 21.32 10.08 1.37
N LYS A 115 20.05 10.41 1.10
CA LYS A 115 19.34 11.46 1.85
C LYS A 115 19.19 11.11 3.34
N ARG A 116 18.92 9.85 3.65
CA ARG A 116 18.82 9.36 5.04
C ARG A 116 20.16 9.37 5.75
N THR A 117 21.27 9.05 5.07
CA THR A 117 22.61 9.14 5.68
C THR A 117 23.03 10.59 5.87
N LEU A 118 22.71 11.50 4.94
CA LEU A 118 22.98 12.93 5.08
C LEU A 118 22.24 13.58 6.27
N VAL A 119 21.00 13.16 6.52
CA VAL A 119 20.20 13.65 7.65
C VAL A 119 20.65 13.03 8.99
N LYS A 120 21.34 11.90 8.96
CA LYS A 120 21.86 11.20 10.15
C LYS A 120 23.30 11.58 10.52
N LEU A 121 24.01 12.29 9.66
CA LEU A 121 25.28 12.92 10.03
C LEU A 121 24.95 14.03 11.05
N PRO A 122 25.45 13.94 12.29
CA PRO A 122 25.20 14.97 13.28
C PRO A 122 25.86 16.27 12.78
N LYS A 123 25.10 17.36 12.79
CA LYS A 123 25.67 18.70 12.91
C LYS A 123 26.36 18.73 14.27
N THR A 124 27.62 18.31 14.33
CA THR A 124 28.50 18.61 15.44
C THR A 124 28.82 20.08 15.35
N GLU A 125 27.97 20.89 15.99
CA GLU A 125 28.33 22.10 16.70
C GLU A 125 27.07 22.63 17.42
N ARG A 126 27.23 22.81 18.73
CA ARG A 126 26.35 23.46 19.73
C ARG A 126 25.48 22.55 20.60
N ASP A 127 25.98 22.46 21.82
CA ASP A 127 25.32 22.35 23.12
C ASP A 127 25.07 20.95 23.72
N GLY A 128 25.82 20.68 24.80
CA GLY A 128 25.29 19.96 25.97
C GLY A 128 25.80 18.55 26.19
N ILE A 129 26.86 18.44 27.00
CA ILE A 129 27.33 17.22 27.67
C ILE A 129 26.21 16.56 28.48
N VAL A 130 25.87 15.29 28.19
CA VAL A 130 25.56 14.26 29.20
C VAL A 130 25.96 12.90 28.61
N GLU A 131 27.08 12.35 29.09
CA GLU A 131 27.46 10.95 28.89
C GLU A 131 26.68 10.05 29.86
N GLY A 132 26.29 8.85 29.41
CA GLY A 132 25.65 7.87 30.29
C GLY A 132 25.05 6.64 29.60
N THR A 133 25.93 5.74 29.13
CA THR A 133 25.77 4.28 29.02
C THR A 133 24.70 3.65 28.10
N ASN A 134 25.22 2.99 27.06
CA ASN A 134 25.04 1.59 26.65
C ASN A 134 23.65 1.04 26.32
N GLY A 135 23.55 0.60 25.05
CA GLY A 135 22.41 -0.06 24.45
C GLY A 135 21.97 -1.33 25.18
N ILE A 136 20.68 -1.33 25.53
CA ILE A 136 19.85 -2.51 25.71
C ILE A 136 18.62 -2.26 24.85
N THR A 137 18.28 -3.21 23.99
CA THR A 137 17.04 -3.24 23.22
C THR A 137 15.84 -3.35 24.16
N SER A 138 15.45 -2.22 24.75
CA SER A 138 14.20 -2.07 25.47
C SER A 138 13.08 -2.21 24.45
N HIS A 139 12.45 -3.38 24.41
CA HIS A 139 11.05 -3.47 24.01
C HIS A 139 10.27 -2.62 25.01
N ARG A 140 10.22 -1.31 24.74
CA ARG A 140 9.49 -0.34 25.56
C ARG A 140 8.06 -0.86 25.66
N LEU A 141 7.65 -1.29 26.86
CA LEU A 141 6.25 -1.53 27.17
C LEU A 141 5.51 -0.27 26.74
N ALA A 142 4.71 -0.38 25.68
CA ALA A 142 4.09 0.78 25.07
C ALA A 142 3.15 1.38 26.11
N LYS A 143 3.41 2.63 26.50
CA LYS A 143 2.56 3.35 27.44
C LYS A 143 1.10 3.24 26.96
N PRO A 144 0.14 3.00 27.86
CA PRO A 144 -1.27 2.95 27.49
C PRO A 144 -1.64 4.24 26.76
N VAL A 145 -2.26 4.09 25.58
CA VAL A 145 -2.72 5.22 24.77
C VAL A 145 -4.10 5.59 25.26
N PHE A 146 -4.22 6.77 25.86
CA PHE A 146 -5.51 7.31 26.27
C PHE A 146 -6.09 8.16 25.14
N ASN A 147 -7.40 8.05 24.93
CA ASN A 147 -8.13 8.95 24.04
C ASN A 147 -8.29 10.35 24.68
N SER A 148 -8.85 11.30 23.94
CA SER A 148 -9.15 12.65 24.45
C SER A 148 -10.10 12.68 25.65
N ALA A 149 -10.88 11.62 25.87
CA ALA A 149 -11.75 11.42 27.03
C ALA A 149 -11.07 10.66 28.19
N GLY A 150 -9.76 10.41 28.14
CA GLY A 150 -9.00 9.73 29.19
C GLY A 150 -9.22 8.23 29.32
N LYS A 151 -9.93 7.58 28.37
CA LYS A 151 -10.13 6.13 28.31
C LYS A 151 -8.98 5.46 27.57
N MET A 152 -8.54 4.31 28.07
CA MET A 152 -7.48 3.51 27.43
C MET A 152 -8.03 2.90 26.13
N VAL A 153 -7.39 3.18 24.99
CA VAL A 153 -7.78 2.68 23.68
C VAL A 153 -6.61 1.90 23.07
N PHE A 154 -6.88 0.66 22.68
CA PHE A 154 -5.88 -0.23 22.07
C PHE A 154 -5.55 0.13 20.61
N SER A 155 -6.33 1.05 20.03
CA SER A 155 -6.10 1.60 18.70
C SER A 155 -5.34 2.93 18.75
N LYS A 156 -4.48 3.16 17.75
CA LYS A 156 -3.80 4.44 17.52
C LYS A 156 -4.71 5.53 16.95
N PHE A 157 -5.96 5.21 16.61
CA PHE A 157 -6.96 6.20 16.22
C PHE A 157 -7.94 6.44 17.37
N ASP A 158 -8.22 7.72 17.65
CA ASP A 158 -9.30 8.13 18.53
C ASP A 158 -10.53 8.40 17.67
N PHE A 159 -11.55 7.55 17.79
CA PHE A 159 -12.87 7.85 17.24
C PHE A 159 -13.52 8.87 18.17
N ARG A 160 -13.19 10.15 17.95
CA ARG A 160 -14.00 11.24 18.51
C ARG A 160 -15.43 10.95 18.07
N SER A 161 -16.36 10.92 19.03
CA SER A 161 -17.79 10.90 18.72
C SER A 161 -18.06 12.00 17.69
N ASP A 162 -18.87 11.68 16.69
CA ASP A 162 -19.26 12.50 15.54
C ASP A 162 -20.00 13.82 15.93
N GLU A 163 -19.58 14.49 17.00
CA GLU A 163 -19.79 15.92 17.12
C GLU A 163 -18.83 16.59 16.14
N VAL A 164 -19.43 16.96 15.01
CA VAL A 164 -18.96 17.78 13.89
C VAL A 164 -17.89 18.81 14.29
N VAL A 165 -16.68 18.35 14.58
CA VAL A 165 -15.50 19.21 14.49
C VAL A 165 -15.17 19.23 13.02
N ASP A 166 -15.83 20.14 12.30
CA ASP A 166 -15.41 20.58 10.99
C ASP A 166 -13.88 20.65 10.99
N GLY A 167 -13.24 19.80 10.19
CA GLY A 167 -11.78 19.67 10.06
C GLY A 167 -11.12 20.90 9.39
N ASN A 168 -11.62 22.08 9.73
CA ASN A 168 -11.31 23.40 9.21
C ASN A 168 -10.56 24.27 10.23
N VAL A 169 -10.11 23.70 11.36
CA VAL A 169 -9.18 24.39 12.26
C VAL A 169 -7.80 24.43 11.56
N GLY A 170 -7.61 25.41 10.67
CA GLY A 170 -6.31 25.75 10.07
C GLY A 170 -6.24 25.74 8.54
N LYS A 171 -7.27 25.27 7.82
CA LYS A 171 -7.30 25.41 6.35
C LYS A 171 -8.06 26.67 5.99
N LYS A 172 -7.34 27.73 5.58
CA LYS A 172 -7.94 28.90 4.93
C LYS A 172 -9.02 28.40 3.96
N LYS A 173 -10.28 28.83 4.16
CA LYS A 173 -11.42 28.43 3.33
C LYS A 173 -11.03 28.71 1.89
N LYS A 174 -10.75 27.65 1.12
CA LYS A 174 -10.41 27.81 -0.29
C LYS A 174 -11.69 28.25 -0.96
N GLU A 175 -11.65 29.45 -1.53
CA GLU A 175 -12.79 29.98 -2.24
C GLU A 175 -13.24 29.01 -3.34
N ASP A 176 -14.55 28.81 -3.46
CA ASP A 176 -15.11 27.90 -4.45
C ASP A 176 -14.79 28.43 -5.85
N LEU A 177 -13.99 27.70 -6.63
CA LEU A 177 -13.60 28.08 -7.99
C LEU A 177 -14.80 28.39 -8.90
N LYS A 178 -15.97 27.82 -8.62
CA LYS A 178 -17.22 28.15 -9.32
C LYS A 178 -17.71 29.56 -9.01
N LYS A 179 -17.69 29.96 -7.73
CA LYS A 179 -18.04 31.32 -7.31
C LYS A 179 -17.06 32.34 -7.87
N VAL A 180 -15.76 32.02 -7.86
CA VAL A 180 -14.72 32.84 -8.51
C VAL A 180 -15.01 33.00 -10.00
N MET A 181 -15.33 31.91 -10.69
CA MET A 181 -15.68 31.95 -12.12
C MET A 181 -16.90 32.84 -12.40
N GLU A 182 -17.92 32.80 -11.54
CA GLU A 182 -19.11 33.64 -11.68
C GLU A 182 -18.80 35.12 -11.42
N ARG A 183 -17.98 35.44 -10.41
CA ARG A 183 -17.53 36.80 -10.14
C ARG A 183 -16.74 37.38 -11.31
N LEU A 184 -15.74 36.65 -11.80
CA LEU A 184 -14.95 37.08 -12.96
C LEU A 184 -15.79 37.28 -14.23
N LYS A 185 -16.86 36.48 -14.42
CA LYS A 185 -17.79 36.66 -15.54
C LYS A 185 -18.57 37.97 -15.42
N LYS A 186 -19.06 38.30 -14.21
CA LYS A 186 -19.75 39.56 -13.93
C LYS A 186 -18.80 40.74 -14.10
N GLU A 187 -17.60 40.63 -13.54
CA GLU A 187 -16.56 41.65 -13.67
C GLU A 187 -16.20 41.92 -15.13
N LYS A 188 -16.04 40.87 -15.96
CA LYS A 188 -15.78 41.02 -17.40
C LYS A 188 -16.94 41.63 -18.18
N ALA A 189 -18.18 41.41 -17.75
CA ALA A 189 -19.35 42.06 -18.36
C ALA A 189 -19.40 43.55 -18.01
N GLU A 190 -19.10 43.91 -16.75
CA GLU A 190 -19.06 45.30 -16.27
C GLU A 190 -17.77 46.04 -16.68
N GLU A 191 -16.71 45.34 -17.07
CA GLU A 191 -15.41 45.92 -17.45
C GLU A 191 -15.47 46.69 -18.79
N GLY A 192 -16.49 46.42 -19.61
CA GLY A 192 -16.81 47.21 -20.80
C GLY A 192 -17.18 48.66 -20.49
N GLU A 193 -17.64 48.95 -19.27
CA GLU A 193 -18.12 50.27 -18.83
C GLU A 193 -17.17 50.98 -17.85
N LYS A 194 -16.07 50.34 -17.43
CA LYS A 194 -15.16 50.89 -16.40
C LYS A 194 -13.92 51.58 -17.01
N ASP A 195 -13.61 52.75 -16.46
CA ASP A 195 -12.46 53.59 -16.83
C ASP A 195 -11.10 52.88 -16.67
N GLU A 196 -10.13 53.28 -17.49
CA GLU A 196 -8.78 52.71 -17.50
C GLU A 196 -8.05 52.83 -16.15
N GLU A 197 -8.35 53.87 -15.38
CA GLU A 197 -7.76 54.11 -14.05
C GLU A 197 -8.18 53.03 -13.04
N VAL A 198 -9.45 52.61 -13.09
CA VAL A 198 -9.96 51.52 -12.24
C VAL A 198 -9.30 50.19 -12.60
N LYS A 199 -9.04 49.95 -13.90
CA LYS A 199 -8.34 48.75 -14.38
C LYS A 199 -6.89 48.72 -13.87
N LYS A 200 -6.19 49.85 -13.94
CA LYS A 200 -4.83 50.01 -13.39
C LYS A 200 -4.80 49.79 -11.88
N SER A 201 -5.74 50.37 -11.13
CA SER A 201 -5.82 50.16 -9.67
C SER A 201 -6.03 48.69 -9.30
N LYS A 202 -6.91 47.98 -10.02
CA LYS A 202 -7.16 46.54 -9.82
C LYS A 202 -5.94 45.67 -10.16
N SER A 203 -5.21 46.00 -11.22
CA SER A 203 -4.01 45.23 -11.57
C SER A 203 -2.92 45.40 -10.51
N TRP A 204 -2.71 46.62 -10.00
CA TRP A 204 -1.76 46.87 -8.90
C TRP A 204 -2.16 46.19 -7.60
N SER A 205 -3.45 46.20 -7.24
CA SER A 205 -3.92 45.50 -6.04
C SER A 205 -3.77 43.98 -6.15
N ALA A 206 -4.00 43.40 -7.34
CA ALA A 206 -3.75 41.98 -7.61
C ALA A 206 -2.26 41.62 -7.49
N VAL A 207 -1.35 42.47 -7.99
CA VAL A 207 0.10 42.30 -7.84
C VAL A 207 0.51 42.34 -6.37
N LEU A 208 -0.05 43.27 -5.59
CA LEU A 208 0.21 43.39 -4.15
C LEU A 208 -0.32 42.18 -3.36
N ALA A 209 -1.51 41.67 -3.70
CA ALA A 209 -2.04 40.46 -3.09
C ALA A 209 -1.17 39.24 -3.41
N ARG A 210 -0.69 39.14 -4.66
CA ARG A 210 0.22 38.07 -5.10
C ARG A 210 1.57 38.15 -4.37
N SER A 211 2.12 39.35 -4.13
CA SER A 211 3.38 39.51 -3.38
C SER A 211 3.22 39.17 -1.90
N ARG A 212 2.04 39.39 -1.31
CA ARG A 212 1.67 38.91 0.04
C ARG A 212 1.48 37.39 0.12
N GLY A 213 1.58 36.67 -1.00
CA GLY A 213 1.40 35.22 -1.06
C GLY A 213 -0.05 34.76 -1.12
N GLU A 214 -0.99 35.67 -1.40
CA GLU A 214 -2.39 35.34 -1.62
C GLU A 214 -2.60 34.78 -3.02
N LYS A 215 -3.49 33.79 -3.14
CA LYS A 215 -3.81 33.16 -4.42
C LYS A 215 -4.87 33.98 -5.13
N VAL A 216 -4.45 34.80 -6.07
CA VAL A 216 -5.33 35.60 -6.92
C VAL A 216 -5.69 34.82 -8.19
N TYR A 217 -6.98 34.70 -8.48
CA TYR A 217 -7.53 33.96 -9.62
C TYR A 217 -8.18 34.95 -10.60
N ASP A 218 -7.38 35.53 -11.49
CA ASP A 218 -7.84 36.63 -12.37
C ASP A 218 -8.30 36.12 -13.75
N ASP A 219 -7.72 35.02 -14.23
CA ASP A 219 -7.93 34.54 -15.59
C ASP A 219 -9.16 33.62 -15.72
N LEU A 220 -10.18 34.10 -16.43
CA LEU A 220 -11.41 33.34 -16.70
C LEU A 220 -11.16 31.95 -17.30
N GLU A 221 -10.26 31.85 -18.29
CA GLU A 221 -9.99 30.57 -18.96
C GLU A 221 -9.31 29.55 -18.05
N LEU A 222 -8.38 29.99 -17.20
CA LEU A 222 -7.67 29.11 -16.27
C LEU A 222 -8.60 28.63 -15.15
N VAL A 223 -9.47 29.51 -14.66
CA VAL A 223 -10.51 29.14 -13.68
C VAL A 223 -11.49 28.14 -14.28
N LYS A 224 -11.98 28.39 -15.51
CA LYS A 224 -12.83 27.43 -16.27
C LYS A 224 -12.16 26.06 -16.41
N LYS A 225 -10.90 26.01 -16.87
CA LYS A 225 -10.12 24.77 -17.01
C LYS A 225 -9.99 24.03 -15.67
N SER A 226 -9.77 24.77 -14.58
CA SER A 226 -9.65 24.21 -13.24
C SER A 226 -10.96 23.61 -12.73
N VAL A 227 -12.09 24.30 -12.94
CA VAL A 227 -13.43 23.79 -12.63
C VAL A 227 -13.71 22.53 -13.44
N ASN A 228 -13.48 22.54 -14.75
CA ASN A 228 -13.69 21.38 -15.62
C ASN A 228 -12.84 20.17 -15.21
N LYS A 229 -11.59 20.40 -14.80
CA LYS A 229 -10.70 19.35 -14.27
C LYS A 229 -11.23 18.75 -12.96
N ALA A 230 -11.76 19.58 -12.07
CA ALA A 230 -12.37 19.13 -10.83
C ALA A 230 -13.64 18.30 -11.12
N GLU A 231 -14.49 18.74 -12.04
CA GLU A 231 -15.68 18.00 -12.45
C GLU A 231 -15.35 16.69 -13.15
N SER A 232 -14.36 16.67 -14.04
CA SER A 232 -13.89 15.45 -14.69
C SER A 232 -13.40 14.42 -13.67
N LYS A 233 -12.64 14.85 -12.65
CA LYS A 233 -12.24 13.97 -11.54
C LYS A 233 -13.45 13.42 -10.78
N LYS A 234 -14.46 14.25 -10.49
CA LYS A 234 -15.70 13.81 -9.83
C LYS A 234 -16.46 12.78 -10.70
N ARG A 235 -16.61 13.04 -12.01
CA ARG A 235 -17.22 12.11 -12.96
C ARG A 235 -16.47 10.79 -13.03
N ALA A 236 -15.15 10.82 -13.12
CA ALA A 236 -14.32 9.61 -13.12
C ALA A 236 -14.44 8.81 -11.80
N SER A 237 -14.52 9.50 -10.66
CA SER A 237 -14.79 8.86 -9.38
C SER A 237 -16.16 8.20 -9.37
N LYS A 238 -17.22 8.92 -9.79
CA LYS A 238 -18.59 8.41 -9.87
C LYS A 238 -18.66 7.15 -10.74
N LYS A 239 -18.05 7.17 -11.94
CA LYS A 239 -17.98 6.00 -12.83
C LYS A 239 -17.33 4.79 -12.15
N LYS A 240 -16.18 4.98 -11.51
CA LYS A 240 -15.48 3.91 -10.78
C LYS A 240 -16.31 3.34 -9.62
N TRP A 241 -17.10 4.16 -8.95
CA TRP A 241 -17.99 3.69 -7.89
C TRP A 241 -19.13 2.84 -8.45
N VAL A 242 -19.78 3.30 -9.52
CA VAL A 242 -20.83 2.54 -10.21
C VAL A 242 -20.28 1.21 -10.74
N GLU A 243 -19.12 1.21 -11.40
CA GLU A 243 -18.46 -0.01 -11.89
C GLU A 243 -18.15 -1.01 -10.75
N ARG A 244 -17.79 -0.52 -9.56
CA ARG A 244 -17.56 -1.38 -8.39
C ARG A 244 -18.87 -2.00 -7.90
N GLU A 245 -19.93 -1.21 -7.79
CA GLU A 245 -21.23 -1.69 -7.35
C GLU A 245 -21.78 -2.73 -8.33
N GLU A 246 -21.71 -2.48 -9.64
CA GLU A 246 -22.09 -3.43 -10.67
C GLU A 246 -21.27 -4.72 -10.59
N LYS A 247 -19.95 -4.62 -10.41
CA LYS A 247 -19.08 -5.80 -10.25
C LYS A 247 -19.45 -6.62 -9.01
N VAL A 248 -19.81 -5.96 -7.91
CA VAL A 248 -20.26 -6.64 -6.69
C VAL A 248 -21.61 -7.32 -6.93
N LYS A 249 -22.57 -6.65 -7.57
CA LYS A 249 -23.89 -7.24 -7.90
C LYS A 249 -23.74 -8.46 -8.82
N LYS A 250 -23.02 -8.31 -9.94
CA LYS A 250 -22.72 -9.42 -10.86
C LYS A 250 -22.02 -10.58 -10.14
N GLY A 251 -21.06 -10.28 -9.26
CA GLY A 251 -20.36 -11.30 -8.47
C GLY A 251 -21.30 -12.07 -7.52
N LYS A 252 -22.34 -11.43 -6.98
CA LYS A 252 -23.36 -12.11 -6.16
C LYS A 252 -24.28 -12.97 -7.03
N GLU A 253 -24.81 -12.41 -8.11
CA GLU A 253 -25.69 -13.11 -9.07
C GLU A 253 -25.00 -14.34 -9.68
N GLU A 254 -23.73 -14.22 -10.09
CA GLU A 254 -22.95 -15.35 -10.62
C GLU A 254 -22.76 -16.48 -9.59
N ARG A 255 -22.65 -16.16 -8.29
CA ARG A 255 -22.53 -17.17 -7.24
C ARG A 255 -23.86 -17.85 -6.97
N GLU A 256 -24.94 -17.08 -6.93
CA GLU A 256 -26.30 -17.58 -6.71
C GLU A 256 -26.74 -18.48 -7.86
N THR A 257 -26.50 -18.06 -9.11
CA THR A 257 -26.79 -18.87 -10.32
C THR A 257 -25.97 -20.16 -10.35
N LYS A 258 -24.68 -20.12 -10.02
CA LYS A 258 -23.84 -21.33 -9.88
C LYS A 258 -24.36 -22.26 -8.78
N ARG A 259 -24.81 -21.73 -7.65
CA ARG A 259 -25.39 -22.52 -6.58
C ARG A 259 -26.72 -23.14 -7.01
N ALA A 260 -27.58 -22.39 -7.68
CA ALA A 260 -28.85 -22.87 -8.19
C ALA A 260 -28.66 -24.00 -9.21
N SER A 261 -27.73 -23.86 -10.16
CA SER A 261 -27.43 -24.89 -11.16
C SER A 261 -26.81 -26.14 -10.53
N ALA A 262 -25.91 -26.00 -9.55
CA ALA A 262 -25.36 -27.14 -8.81
C ALA A 262 -26.43 -27.91 -8.03
N ILE A 263 -27.37 -27.20 -7.39
CA ILE A 263 -28.51 -27.82 -6.69
C ILE A 263 -29.42 -28.55 -7.69
N ALA A 264 -29.72 -27.94 -8.84
CA ALA A 264 -30.53 -28.55 -9.89
C ALA A 264 -29.87 -29.83 -10.43
N ASN A 265 -28.58 -29.78 -10.74
CA ASN A 265 -27.81 -30.94 -11.20
C ASN A 265 -27.81 -32.06 -10.15
N LYS A 266 -27.58 -31.74 -8.87
CA LYS A 266 -27.64 -32.73 -7.77
C LYS A 266 -29.03 -33.35 -7.62
N LYS A 267 -30.11 -32.60 -7.86
CA LYS A 267 -31.48 -33.14 -7.87
C LYS A 267 -31.68 -34.10 -9.06
N GLN A 268 -31.22 -33.73 -10.26
CA GLN A 268 -31.32 -34.58 -11.46
C GLN A 268 -30.47 -35.85 -11.33
N GLU A 269 -29.24 -35.76 -10.81
CA GLU A 269 -28.38 -36.90 -10.53
C GLU A 269 -28.99 -37.88 -9.52
N LYS A 270 -29.65 -37.36 -8.47
CA LYS A 270 -30.38 -38.22 -7.53
C LYS A 270 -31.53 -38.95 -8.22
N LYS A 271 -32.31 -38.27 -9.08
CA LYS A 271 -33.40 -38.89 -9.86
C LYS A 271 -32.86 -39.95 -10.82
N SER A 272 -31.82 -39.64 -11.60
CA SER A 272 -31.22 -40.58 -12.55
C SER A 272 -30.58 -41.77 -11.85
N LYS A 273 -29.93 -41.59 -10.69
CA LYS A 273 -29.38 -42.69 -9.88
C LYS A 273 -30.48 -43.59 -9.32
N LYS A 274 -31.63 -43.03 -8.89
CA LYS A 274 -32.80 -43.82 -8.49
C LYS A 274 -33.37 -44.63 -9.67
N LEU A 275 -33.54 -43.99 -10.83
CA LEU A 275 -34.01 -44.65 -12.05
C LEU A 275 -33.08 -45.80 -12.48
N LYS A 276 -31.77 -45.55 -12.54
CA LYS A 276 -30.75 -46.58 -12.83
C LYS A 276 -30.81 -47.76 -11.85
N LYS A 277 -31.03 -47.50 -10.56
CA LYS A 277 -31.20 -48.55 -9.55
C LYS A 277 -32.49 -49.35 -9.73
N ALA A 278 -33.59 -48.71 -10.12
CA ALA A 278 -34.86 -49.37 -10.40
C ALA A 278 -34.77 -50.29 -11.64
N ILE A 279 -34.14 -49.79 -12.72
CA ILE A 279 -33.84 -50.57 -13.92
C ILE A 279 -32.99 -51.80 -13.57
N LYS A 280 -31.88 -51.61 -12.85
CA LYS A 280 -30.98 -52.71 -12.45
C LYS A 280 -31.68 -53.78 -11.59
N LYS A 281 -32.71 -53.40 -10.83
CA LYS A 281 -33.51 -54.33 -10.01
C LYS A 281 -34.74 -54.90 -10.76
N GLY A 282 -34.91 -54.59 -12.05
CA GLY A 282 -36.08 -55.03 -12.84
C GLY A 282 -37.41 -54.38 -12.44
N ARG A 283 -37.39 -53.35 -11.58
CA ARG A 283 -38.60 -52.65 -11.10
C ARG A 283 -39.11 -51.57 -12.07
N TYR A 284 -38.33 -51.26 -13.11
CA TYR A 284 -38.68 -50.31 -14.15
C TYR A 284 -38.09 -50.82 -15.47
N ILE A 285 -38.96 -51.09 -16.45
CA ILE A 285 -38.58 -51.55 -17.79
C ILE A 285 -38.85 -50.38 -18.74
N PRO A 286 -37.81 -49.75 -19.31
CA PRO A 286 -37.99 -48.66 -20.26
C PRO A 286 -38.86 -49.12 -21.43
N GLY A 287 -40.01 -48.47 -21.63
CA GLY A 287 -40.96 -48.77 -22.72
C GLY A 287 -42.10 -49.73 -22.38
N PHE A 288 -42.20 -50.23 -21.14
CA PHE A 288 -43.29 -51.11 -20.68
C PHE A 288 -44.11 -50.54 -19.51
N SER A 289 -44.11 -49.21 -19.36
CA SER A 289 -44.89 -48.45 -18.35
C SER A 289 -45.65 -47.31 -18.99
#